data_AF-A0A1V6TUL0-F1
#
_entry.id   AF-A0A1V6TUL0-F1
#
_cell.length_a   1.000
_cell.length_b   1.000
_cell.length_c   1.000
_cell.angle_alpha   90.00
_cell.angle_beta   90.00
_cell.angle_gamma   90.00
#
_symmetry.space_group_name_H-M   'P 1'
#
loop_
_entity.id
_entity.type
_entity.pdbx_description
1 polymer ?
#
loop_
_entity_poly.entity_id
_entity_poly.type
_entity_poly.pdbx_seq_one_letter_code
_entity_poly.pdbx_strand_id
1 'polypeptide(L)'
;MQQYLIRQTGYPWDADVINLRAALVGITTPSIWSKISPESCPVVFSDEEREAARAESQEWIESEQLLSRVREHLDIDIEGGTEPDNFERAVEGNRQFRMQMLMYAEEGQREISWHNWPYKDNEDNSMPPSGDS
;
A
#
# COMPACT_ATOMS: atom_id res chain seq x y z
N MET A 1 -11.36 -23.25 -12.79
CA MET A 1 -9.93 -23.53 -12.59
C MET A 1 -9.05 -22.66 -13.49
N GLN A 2 -9.25 -22.64 -14.81
CA GLN A 2 -8.46 -21.80 -15.73
C GLN A 2 -8.56 -20.29 -15.45
N GLN A 3 -9.76 -19.73 -15.25
CA GLN A 3 -9.94 -18.33 -14.86
C GLN A 3 -9.31 -17.98 -13.49
N TYR A 4 -9.31 -18.95 -12.57
CA TYR A 4 -8.67 -18.79 -11.26
C TYR A 4 -7.14 -18.72 -11.40
N LEU A 5 -6.55 -19.57 -12.22
CA LEU A 5 -5.11 -19.56 -12.51
C LEU A 5 -4.70 -18.26 -13.22
N ILE A 6 -5.46 -17.81 -14.23
CA ILE A 6 -5.20 -16.55 -14.95
C ILE A 6 -5.23 -15.35 -13.99
N ARG A 7 -6.22 -15.30 -13.08
CA ARG A 7 -6.30 -14.25 -12.05
C ARG A 7 -5.13 -14.28 -11.06
N GLN A 8 -4.71 -15.48 -10.65
CA GLN A 8 -3.58 -15.65 -9.73
C GLN A 8 -2.24 -15.28 -10.38
N THR A 9 -2.04 -15.60 -11.66
CA THR A 9 -0.82 -15.26 -12.40
C THR A 9 -0.75 -13.80 -12.82
N GLY A 10 -1.90 -13.10 -12.86
CA GLY A 10 -1.98 -11.66 -13.12
C GLY A 10 -1.94 -10.80 -11.85
N TYR A 11 -1.81 -11.40 -10.66
CA TYR A 11 -1.65 -10.65 -9.42
C TYR A 11 -0.17 -10.28 -9.25
N PRO A 12 0.19 -8.98 -9.12
CA PRO A 12 1.55 -8.56 -8.83
C PRO A 12 2.06 -9.26 -7.57
N TRP A 13 3.30 -9.74 -7.63
CA TRP A 13 3.97 -10.29 -6.44
C TRP A 13 4.33 -9.15 -5.49
N ASP A 14 3.37 -8.72 -4.68
CA ASP A 14 3.59 -7.77 -3.58
C ASP A 14 4.33 -8.45 -2.40
N ALA A 15 4.32 -9.79 -2.37
CA ALA A 15 4.92 -10.65 -1.32
C ALA A 15 4.45 -10.37 0.12
N ASP A 16 3.63 -9.33 0.32
CA ASP A 16 3.03 -8.86 1.57
C ASP A 16 4.00 -8.90 2.77
N VAL A 17 5.23 -8.46 2.51
CA VAL A 17 6.36 -8.64 3.43
C VAL A 17 6.18 -7.86 4.74
N ILE A 18 5.47 -6.73 4.69
CA ILE A 18 5.17 -5.91 5.86
C ILE A 18 4.20 -6.65 6.80
N ASN A 19 3.09 -7.17 6.28
CA ASN A 19 2.14 -7.93 7.11
C ASN A 19 2.74 -9.27 7.55
N LEU A 20 3.56 -9.91 6.71
CA LEU A 20 4.30 -11.11 7.09
C LEU A 20 5.25 -10.84 8.26
N ARG A 21 5.98 -9.72 8.24
CA ARG A 21 6.85 -9.30 9.34
C ARG A 21 6.04 -9.13 10.62
N ALA A 22 4.94 -8.39 10.58
CA ALA A 22 4.07 -8.19 11.74
C ALA A 22 3.54 -9.52 12.31
N ALA A 23 3.13 -10.45 11.45
CA ALA A 23 2.65 -11.78 11.85
C ALA A 23 3.76 -12.61 12.50
N LEU A 24 4.95 -12.67 11.90
CA LEU A 24 6.10 -13.41 12.45
C LEU A 24 6.53 -12.86 13.81
N VAL A 25 6.62 -11.53 13.94
CA VAL A 25 6.90 -10.87 15.22
C VAL A 25 5.81 -11.19 16.24
N GLY A 26 4.54 -11.17 15.85
CA GLY A 26 3.39 -11.53 16.69
C GLY A 26 3.44 -12.97 17.20
N ILE A 27 3.84 -13.92 16.36
CA ILE A 27 3.96 -15.35 16.71
C ILE A 27 4.95 -15.58 17.87
N THR A 28 6.00 -14.75 17.97
CA THR A 28 6.99 -14.87 19.07
C THR A 28 6.45 -14.40 20.42
N THR A 29 5.23 -13.85 20.51
CA THR A 29 4.64 -13.46 21.80
C THR A 29 4.40 -14.68 22.69
N PRO A 30 4.66 -14.61 24.02
CA PRO A 30 4.50 -15.77 24.90
C PRO A 30 3.09 -16.39 24.87
N SER A 31 2.06 -15.57 24.68
CA SER A 31 0.65 -16.00 24.61
C SER A 31 0.31 -16.80 23.35
N ILE A 32 1.09 -16.65 22.26
CA ILE A 32 0.94 -17.40 21.02
C ILE A 32 1.95 -18.55 20.97
N TRP A 33 3.23 -18.27 21.25
CA TRP A 33 4.31 -19.25 21.14
C TRP A 33 4.09 -20.47 22.04
N SER A 34 3.57 -20.29 23.26
CA SER A 34 3.24 -21.38 24.18
C SER A 34 2.20 -22.37 23.65
N LYS A 35 1.44 -21.98 22.61
CA LYS A 35 0.49 -22.87 21.91
C LYS A 35 1.16 -23.67 20.79
N ILE A 36 2.34 -23.25 20.34
CA ILE A 36 3.09 -23.85 19.24
C ILE A 36 4.18 -24.79 19.79
N SER A 37 4.89 -24.35 20.82
CA SER A 37 5.99 -25.10 21.43
C SER A 37 5.96 -24.95 22.96
N PRO A 38 6.28 -26.02 23.72
CA PRO A 38 6.47 -25.92 25.16
C PRO A 38 7.78 -25.21 25.54
N GLU A 39 8.75 -25.13 24.61
CA GLU A 39 10.03 -24.45 24.81
C GLU A 39 9.89 -22.93 24.62
N SER A 40 10.81 -22.16 25.19
CA SER A 40 10.88 -20.72 24.94
C SER A 40 11.14 -20.42 23.47
N CYS A 41 10.61 -19.28 22.97
CA CYS A 41 10.89 -18.86 21.60
C CYS A 41 12.37 -18.48 21.49
N PRO A 42 13.13 -19.04 20.52
CA PRO A 42 14.55 -18.72 20.36
C PRO A 42 14.78 -17.29 19.85
N VAL A 43 13.73 -16.62 19.37
CA VAL A 43 13.76 -15.24 18.88
C VAL A 43 12.88 -14.38 19.78
N VAL A 44 13.43 -13.28 20.27
CA VAL A 44 12.72 -12.35 21.16
C VAL A 44 12.88 -10.95 20.60
N PHE A 45 11.74 -10.29 20.35
CA PHE A 45 11.66 -8.88 20.00
C PHE A 45 11.29 -8.07 21.23
N SER A 46 11.83 -6.84 21.32
CA SER A 46 11.43 -5.86 22.33
C SER A 46 9.98 -5.42 22.12
N ASP A 47 9.38 -4.79 23.13
CA ASP A 47 8.02 -4.27 23.01
C ASP A 47 7.96 -3.14 21.96
N GLU A 48 9.01 -2.33 21.86
CA GLU A 48 9.13 -1.30 20.83
C GLU A 48 9.19 -1.90 19.41
N GLU A 49 9.95 -2.97 19.20
CA GLU A 49 10.02 -3.64 17.88
C GLU A 49 8.68 -4.26 17.48
N ARG A 50 7.94 -4.80 18.46
CA ARG A 50 6.60 -5.37 18.25
C ARG A 50 5.61 -4.30 17.87
N GLU A 51 5.63 -3.16 18.56
CA GLU A 51 4.72 -2.07 18.27
C GLU A 51 5.04 -1.43 16.92
N ALA A 52 6.33 -1.23 16.61
CA ALA A 52 6.76 -0.74 15.31
C ALA A 52 6.29 -1.64 14.16
N ALA A 53 6.43 -2.98 14.28
CA ALA A 53 5.96 -3.90 13.26
C ALA A 53 4.43 -3.89 13.09
N ARG A 54 3.67 -3.67 14.18
CA ARG A 54 2.21 -3.54 14.11
C ARG A 54 1.79 -2.21 13.50
N ALA A 55 2.40 -1.11 13.91
CA ALA A 55 2.11 0.22 13.38
C ALA A 55 2.38 0.28 11.87
N GLU A 56 3.53 -0.23 11.42
CA GLU A 56 3.89 -0.30 9.99
C GLU A 56 2.87 -1.13 9.19
N SER A 57 2.46 -2.29 9.70
CA SER A 57 1.44 -3.13 9.07
C SER A 57 0.07 -2.45 9.04
N GLN A 58 -0.30 -1.72 10.09
CA GLN A 58 -1.56 -0.99 10.15
C GLN A 58 -1.57 0.17 9.12
N GLU A 59 -0.51 0.96 9.06
CA GLU A 59 -0.35 2.05 8.07
C GLU A 59 -0.37 1.52 6.63
N TRP A 60 0.26 0.37 6.39
CA TRP A 60 0.22 -0.31 5.10
C TRP A 60 -1.20 -0.75 4.72
N ILE A 61 -1.92 -1.41 5.65
CA ILE A 61 -3.30 -1.86 5.42
C ILE A 61 -4.22 -0.67 5.12
N GLU A 62 -4.08 0.44 5.84
CA GLU A 62 -4.86 1.66 5.60
C GLU A 62 -4.57 2.26 4.23
N SER A 63 -3.30 2.29 3.82
CA SER A 63 -2.88 2.74 2.49
C SER A 63 -3.44 1.85 1.38
N GLU A 64 -3.39 0.53 1.54
CA GLU A 64 -3.96 -0.42 0.58
C GLU A 64 -5.47 -0.30 0.47
N GLN A 65 -6.18 -0.09 1.58
CA GLN A 65 -7.62 0.15 1.57
C GLN A 65 -7.98 1.44 0.82
N LEU A 66 -7.20 2.52 1.03
CA LEU A 66 -7.38 3.76 0.29
C LEU A 66 -7.16 3.54 -1.20
N LEU A 67 -6.04 2.93 -1.59
CA LEU A 67 -5.71 2.66 -2.99
C LEU A 67 -6.72 1.71 -3.64
N SER A 68 -7.26 0.74 -2.91
CA SER A 68 -8.32 -0.15 -3.43
C SER A 68 -9.59 0.64 -3.77
N ARG A 69 -9.98 1.62 -2.94
CA ARG A 69 -11.14 2.48 -3.23
C ARG A 69 -10.87 3.41 -4.41
N VAL A 70 -9.64 3.93 -4.54
CA VAL A 70 -9.23 4.73 -5.69
C VAL A 70 -9.32 3.91 -6.97
N ARG A 71 -8.78 2.68 -6.98
CA ARG A 71 -8.87 1.75 -8.12
C ARG A 71 -10.31 1.47 -8.54
N GLU A 72 -11.15 1.15 -7.58
CA GLU A 72 -12.59 0.92 -7.82
C GLU A 72 -13.28 2.16 -8.39
N HIS A 73 -12.95 3.35 -7.90
CA HIS A 73 -13.52 4.60 -8.41
C HIS A 73 -13.09 4.92 -9.84
N LEU A 74 -11.81 4.70 -10.15
CA LEU A 74 -11.21 4.96 -11.45
C LEU A 74 -11.53 3.86 -12.48
N ASP A 75 -12.06 2.71 -12.03
CA ASP A 75 -12.28 1.50 -12.83
C ASP A 75 -10.98 1.03 -13.51
N ILE A 76 -9.92 0.95 -12.69
CA ILE A 76 -8.59 0.49 -13.10
C ILE A 76 -8.20 -0.80 -12.35
N ASP A 77 -7.35 -1.61 -12.97
CA ASP A 77 -6.74 -2.75 -12.30
C ASP A 77 -5.59 -2.32 -11.35
N ILE A 78 -4.92 -3.30 -10.77
CA ILE A 78 -3.84 -3.07 -9.80
C ILE A 78 -2.60 -2.42 -10.43
N GLU A 79 -2.37 -2.59 -11.73
CA GLU A 79 -1.26 -1.98 -12.47
C GLU A 79 -1.64 -0.61 -13.06
N GLY A 80 -2.90 -0.18 -12.91
CA GLY A 80 -3.42 1.06 -13.47
C GLY A 80 -4.00 0.92 -14.87
N GLY A 81 -4.16 -0.31 -15.37
CA GLY A 81 -4.81 -0.60 -16.65
C GLY A 81 -6.31 -0.34 -16.61
N THR A 82 -6.86 0.16 -17.71
CA THR A 82 -8.30 0.43 -17.89
C THR A 82 -8.73 0.10 -19.32
N GLU A 83 -10.03 -0.11 -19.53
CA GLU A 83 -10.61 -0.22 -20.87
C GLU A 83 -10.46 1.10 -21.66
N PRO A 84 -10.31 1.05 -23.00
CA PRO A 84 -10.09 2.24 -23.83
C PRO A 84 -11.17 3.32 -23.67
N ASP A 85 -12.43 2.91 -23.52
CA ASP A 85 -13.56 3.83 -23.38
C ASP A 85 -13.56 4.59 -22.04
N ASN A 86 -12.87 4.08 -21.03
CA ASN A 86 -12.74 4.70 -19.71
C ASN A 86 -11.43 5.51 -19.55
N PHE A 87 -10.49 5.42 -20.49
CA PHE A 87 -9.14 5.99 -20.38
C PHE A 87 -9.14 7.47 -19.97
N GLU A 88 -9.85 8.33 -20.69
CA GLU A 88 -9.88 9.78 -20.41
C GLU A 88 -10.45 10.09 -19.01
N ARG A 89 -11.47 9.34 -18.59
CA ARG A 89 -12.07 9.48 -17.26
C ARG A 89 -11.08 9.05 -16.18
N ALA A 90 -10.40 7.93 -16.37
CA ALA A 90 -9.39 7.41 -15.44
C ALA A 90 -8.22 8.38 -15.31
N VAL A 91 -7.72 8.95 -16.42
CA VAL A 91 -6.63 9.93 -16.43
C VAL A 91 -7.00 11.19 -15.65
N GLU A 92 -8.19 11.76 -15.90
CA GLU A 92 -8.61 12.96 -15.18
C GLU A 92 -8.88 12.68 -13.70
N GLY A 93 -9.52 11.55 -13.36
CA GLY A 93 -9.73 11.14 -11.98
C GLY A 93 -8.41 10.89 -11.24
N ASN A 94 -7.45 10.25 -11.89
CA ASN A 94 -6.11 10.02 -11.36
C ASN A 94 -5.41 11.34 -11.03
N ARG A 95 -5.46 12.32 -11.94
CA ARG A 95 -4.94 13.67 -11.71
C ARG A 95 -5.60 14.34 -10.52
N GLN A 96 -6.92 14.23 -10.39
CA GLN A 96 -7.67 14.81 -9.26
C GLN A 96 -7.27 14.17 -7.92
N PHE A 97 -7.15 12.84 -7.85
CA PHE A 97 -6.71 12.17 -6.62
C PHE A 97 -5.28 12.54 -6.23
N ARG A 98 -4.37 12.60 -7.20
CA ARG A 98 -2.99 13.04 -6.93
C ARG A 98 -2.94 14.47 -6.39
N MET A 99 -3.78 15.37 -6.91
CA MET A 99 -3.92 16.72 -6.38
C MET A 99 -4.55 16.74 -4.97
N GLN A 100 -5.56 15.92 -4.70
CA GLN A 100 -6.15 15.80 -3.37
C GLN A 100 -5.13 15.29 -2.34
N MET A 101 -4.32 14.30 -2.70
CA MET A 101 -3.22 13.83 -1.85
C MET A 101 -2.27 14.97 -1.47
N LEU A 102 -1.93 15.85 -2.42
CA LEU A 102 -1.13 17.04 -2.12
C LEU A 102 -1.82 18.05 -1.21
N MET A 103 -3.14 18.18 -1.29
CA MET A 103 -3.89 19.10 -0.42
C MET A 103 -3.85 18.65 1.05
N TYR A 104 -3.85 17.34 1.29
CA TYR A 104 -3.82 16.76 2.63
C TYR A 104 -2.41 16.41 3.12
N ALA A 105 -1.39 16.48 2.27
CA ALA A 105 0.00 16.22 2.65
C ALA A 105 0.53 17.32 3.58
N GLU A 106 1.27 16.92 4.61
CA GLU A 106 1.98 17.83 5.50
C GLU A 106 3.06 18.64 4.76
N GLU A 107 3.47 19.79 5.30
CA GLU A 107 4.39 20.74 4.65
C GLU A 107 5.73 20.08 4.21
N GLY A 108 6.22 19.10 4.97
CA GLY A 108 7.42 18.32 4.63
C GLY A 108 7.19 17.07 3.77
N GLN A 109 5.94 16.71 3.50
CA GLN A 109 5.58 15.46 2.79
C GLN A 109 5.12 15.69 1.36
N ARG A 110 4.77 16.93 0.96
CA ARG A 110 4.22 17.25 -0.37
C ARG A 110 5.03 16.67 -1.53
N GLU A 111 6.35 16.84 -1.51
CA GLU A 111 7.24 16.35 -2.56
C GLU A 111 7.26 14.82 -2.62
N ILE A 112 7.39 14.16 -1.47
CA ILE A 112 7.38 12.70 -1.35
C ILE A 112 6.03 12.15 -1.84
N SER A 113 4.91 12.72 -1.38
CA SER A 113 3.57 12.33 -1.81
C SER A 113 3.35 12.52 -3.31
N TRP A 114 3.91 13.59 -3.90
CA TRP A 114 3.82 13.83 -5.35
C TRP A 114 4.55 12.77 -6.17
N HIS A 115 5.78 12.46 -5.75
CA HIS A 115 6.66 11.56 -6.50
C HIS A 115 6.34 10.08 -6.27
N ASN A 116 5.73 9.74 -5.13
CA ASN A 116 5.37 8.37 -4.78
C ASN A 116 3.92 8.01 -5.15
N TRP A 117 3.21 8.86 -5.89
CA TRP A 117 1.87 8.54 -6.37
C TRP A 117 1.91 7.28 -7.27
N PRO A 118 1.18 6.19 -6.94
CA PRO A 118 1.35 4.90 -7.60
C PRO A 118 1.02 4.87 -9.09
N TYR A 119 0.12 5.77 -9.53
CA TYR A 119 -0.36 5.83 -10.91
C TYR A 119 0.18 7.07 -11.65
N LYS A 120 1.35 7.58 -11.26
CA LYS A 120 2.03 8.61 -12.05
C LYS A 120 2.71 7.97 -13.27
N ASP A 121 2.89 8.76 -14.32
CA ASP A 121 3.73 8.32 -15.44
C ASP A 121 5.18 8.15 -14.97
N ASN A 122 5.85 7.09 -15.44
CA ASN A 122 7.24 6.81 -15.10
C ASN A 122 8.21 7.94 -15.52
N GLU A 123 7.85 8.69 -16.56
CA GLU A 123 8.62 9.83 -17.06
C GLU A 123 8.28 11.15 -16.35
N ASP A 124 7.25 11.16 -15.50
CA ASP A 124 6.86 12.35 -14.76
C ASP A 124 7.79 12.62 -13.57
N ASN A 125 8.67 13.59 -13.81
CA ASN A 125 9.61 14.17 -12.85
C ASN A 125 9.23 15.61 -12.49
N SER A 126 7.99 16.03 -12.75
CA SER A 126 7.50 17.35 -12.36
C SER A 126 7.53 17.54 -10.85
N MET A 127 7.72 18.79 -10.41
CA MET A 127 7.53 19.16 -9.01
C MET A 127 6.03 19.30 -8.70
N PRO A 128 5.61 19.08 -7.43
CA PRO A 128 4.25 19.40 -7.04
C PRO A 128 3.94 20.86 -7.35
N PRO A 129 2.74 21.20 -7.85
CA PRO A 129 2.36 22.59 -8.06
C PRO A 129 2.49 23.40 -6.77
N SER A 130 3.11 24.57 -6.88
CA SER A 130 3.15 25.57 -5.82
C SER A 130 1.71 25.90 -5.45
N GLY A 131 1.38 25.79 -4.16
CA GLY A 131 0.06 26.16 -3.65
C GLY A 131 -0.10 27.69 -3.62
N ASP A 132 -0.01 28.35 -4.77
CA ASP A 132 -0.36 29.77 -4.88
C ASP A 132 -1.87 29.84 -5.09
N SER A 133 -2.58 30.20 -4.01
CA SER A 133 -3.94 30.76 -4.08
C SER A 133 -3.89 32.21 -4.53
#